data_AF-A0A6A7LNG9-F1
#
_entry.id   AF-A0A6A7LNG9-F1
#
_cell.length_a   1.000
_cell.length_b   1.000
_cell.length_c   1.000
_cell.angle_alpha   90.00
_cell.angle_beta   90.00
_cell.angle_gamma   90.00
#
_symmetry.space_group_name_H-M   'P 1'
#
loop_
_entity.id
_entity.type
_entity.pdbx_description
1 polymer ?
#
loop_
_entity_poly.entity_id
_entity_poly.type
_entity_poly.pdbx_seq_one_letter_code
_entity_poly.pdbx_strand_id
1 'polypeptide(L)'
;MAAAWLKRRPSADRRVMAYLEGHAVIDQANRIFGYGRWGSEAIGPLSYREFKTQSCGTEQVATVGLYWARVRVRVHGCESRSDVGCGVVAEQTADAHETAIKTAVTDGTKRALRGLPITWNGTQVARPGACPRVAKGSLR
;
A
#
# COMPACT_ATOMS: atom_id res chain seq x y z
N MET A 1 -12.34 -15.58 -10.26
CA MET A 1 -12.90 -14.78 -9.14
C MET A 1 -11.97 -13.65 -8.64
N ALA A 2 -11.23 -12.94 -9.51
CA ALA A 2 -10.34 -11.84 -9.11
C ALA A 2 -10.98 -10.44 -9.19
N ALA A 3 -12.20 -10.33 -9.72
CA ALA A 3 -12.81 -9.06 -10.12
C ALA A 3 -13.47 -8.26 -8.98
N ALA A 4 -13.73 -8.86 -7.81
CA ALA A 4 -14.56 -8.23 -6.76
C ALA A 4 -13.85 -7.10 -5.99
N TRP A 5 -12.52 -7.06 -5.97
CA TRP A 5 -11.75 -6.12 -5.14
C TRP A 5 -11.06 -5.00 -5.93
N LEU A 6 -11.13 -5.07 -7.26
CA LEU A 6 -10.40 -4.20 -8.16
C LEU A 6 -11.21 -2.93 -8.44
N LYS A 7 -10.89 -1.83 -7.76
CA LYS A 7 -11.50 -0.52 -8.06
C LYS A 7 -10.77 0.14 -9.22
N ARG A 8 -11.52 0.89 -10.01
CA ARG A 8 -11.07 1.56 -11.23
C ARG A 8 -11.25 3.05 -11.02
N ARG A 9 -10.20 3.85 -11.21
CA ARG A 9 -10.32 5.31 -11.29
C ARG A 9 -9.86 5.83 -12.65
N PRO A 10 -10.50 6.88 -13.19
CA PRO A 10 -9.98 7.60 -14.35
C PRO A 10 -8.59 8.16 -14.03
N SER A 11 -7.65 8.03 -14.96
CA SER A 11 -6.39 8.76 -14.96
C SER A 11 -6.44 9.88 -16.00
N ALA A 12 -5.58 10.89 -15.85
CA ALA A 12 -5.47 12.01 -16.78
C ALA A 12 -5.30 11.56 -18.25
N ASP A 13 -4.61 10.43 -18.48
CA ASP A 13 -4.32 9.88 -19.81
C ASP A 13 -5.44 8.99 -20.40
N ARG A 14 -6.70 9.09 -19.95
CA ARG A 14 -7.82 8.20 -20.31
C ARG A 14 -7.58 6.71 -20.04
N ARG A 15 -6.53 6.37 -19.29
CA ARG A 15 -6.25 5.01 -18.79
C ARG A 15 -7.00 4.79 -17.48
N VAL A 16 -7.54 3.59 -17.32
CA VAL A 16 -8.19 3.18 -16.08
C VAL A 16 -7.14 2.59 -15.15
N MET A 17 -6.86 3.27 -14.04
CA MET A 17 -5.97 2.71 -13.01
C MET A 17 -6.77 1.79 -12.09
N ALA A 18 -6.37 0.53 -12.06
CA ALA A 18 -6.86 -0.45 -11.12
C ALA A 18 -6.11 -0.31 -9.79
N TYR A 19 -6.83 -0.20 -8.68
CA TYR A 19 -6.25 -0.20 -7.33
C TYR A 19 -7.07 -1.08 -6.38
N LEU A 20 -6.38 -1.61 -5.37
CA LEU A 20 -7.02 -2.28 -4.23
C LEU A 20 -7.20 -1.26 -3.11
N GLU A 21 -8.41 -1.24 -2.54
CA GLU A 21 -8.69 -0.45 -1.35
C GLU A 21 -7.88 -0.95 -0.14
N GLY A 22 -7.56 -0.03 0.78
CA GLY A 22 -6.74 -0.36 1.95
C GLY A 22 -7.37 -1.45 2.82
N HIS A 23 -8.68 -1.37 3.07
CA HIS A 23 -9.41 -2.36 3.87
C HIS A 23 -9.37 -3.76 3.23
N ALA A 24 -9.58 -3.85 1.91
CA ALA A 24 -9.54 -5.12 1.18
C ALA A 24 -8.18 -5.82 1.27
N VAL A 25 -7.09 -5.04 1.30
CA VAL A 25 -5.73 -5.57 1.49
C VAL A 25 -5.53 -6.11 2.91
N ILE A 26 -6.04 -5.40 3.93
CA ILE A 26 -6.00 -5.85 5.34
C ILE A 26 -6.82 -7.12 5.53
N ASP A 27 -8.05 -7.16 4.99
CA ASP A 27 -8.92 -8.33 5.07
C ASP A 27 -8.31 -9.56 4.41
N GLN A 28 -7.70 -9.35 3.23
CA GLN A 28 -7.01 -10.43 2.53
C GLN A 28 -5.77 -10.90 3.29
N ALA A 29 -5.01 -9.99 3.92
CA ALA A 29 -3.88 -10.36 4.76
C ALA A 29 -4.34 -11.14 6.01
N ASN A 30 -5.44 -10.71 6.66
CA ASN A 30 -6.06 -11.46 7.76
C ASN A 30 -6.51 -12.85 7.33
N ARG A 31 -7.07 -12.98 6.12
CA ARG A 31 -7.48 -14.28 5.55
C ARG A 31 -6.30 -15.19 5.22
N ILE A 32 -5.22 -14.64 4.66
CA ILE A 32 -4.04 -15.43 4.24
C ILE A 32 -3.19 -15.83 5.45
N PHE A 33 -2.88 -14.89 6.34
CA PHE A 33 -1.93 -15.10 7.43
C PHE A 33 -2.59 -15.51 8.75
N GLY A 34 -3.87 -15.15 8.94
CA GLY A 34 -4.58 -15.31 10.20
C GLY A 34 -4.40 -14.10 11.13
N TYR A 35 -5.39 -13.88 11.99
CA TYR A 35 -5.35 -12.83 13.01
C TYR A 35 -4.18 -13.06 13.99
N GLY A 36 -3.48 -11.99 14.38
CA GLY A 36 -2.34 -12.03 15.30
C GLY A 36 -1.06 -12.65 14.73
N ARG A 37 -1.05 -13.06 13.45
CA ARG A 37 0.09 -13.70 12.77
C ARG A 37 0.83 -12.76 11.83
N TRP A 38 0.34 -11.54 11.66
CA TRP A 38 1.01 -10.50 10.90
C TRP A 38 0.72 -9.13 11.49
N GLY A 39 1.51 -8.13 11.13
CA GLY A 39 1.28 -6.74 11.50
C GLY A 39 2.06 -5.78 10.62
N SER A 40 1.64 -4.51 10.62
CA SER A 40 2.31 -3.42 9.91
C SER A 40 2.63 -2.27 10.86
N GLU A 41 3.84 -1.74 10.79
CA GLU A 41 4.29 -0.60 11.57
C GLU A 41 4.91 0.47 10.66
N ALA A 42 4.60 1.74 10.90
CA ALA A 42 5.37 2.83 10.31
C ALA A 42 6.75 2.87 10.98
N ILE A 43 7.81 2.92 10.19
CA ILE A 43 9.18 2.91 10.69
C ILE A 43 9.87 4.25 10.40
N GLY A 44 10.26 4.93 11.46
CA GLY A 44 10.89 6.24 11.39
C GLY A 44 9.87 7.38 11.21
N PRO A 45 10.38 8.62 11.11
CA PRO A 45 9.53 9.80 11.03
C PRO A 45 8.81 9.87 9.68
N LEU A 46 7.60 10.42 9.72
CA LEU A 46 6.92 10.83 8.50
C LEU A 46 7.68 12.00 7.88
N SER A 47 7.90 11.93 6.58
CA SER A 47 8.60 12.99 5.85
C SER A 47 7.62 13.75 4.96
N TYR A 48 7.84 15.05 4.82
CA TYR A 48 7.03 15.96 4.04
C TYR A 48 7.91 16.84 3.15
N ARG A 49 7.46 17.09 1.93
CA ARG A 49 8.04 18.12 1.06
C ARG A 49 6.97 18.81 0.25
N GLU A 50 7.11 20.11 0.15
CA GLU A 50 6.27 20.96 -0.66
C GLU A 50 6.97 21.34 -1.96
N PHE A 51 6.18 21.43 -3.04
CA PHE A 51 6.62 21.83 -4.36
C PHE A 51 5.66 22.85 -4.93
N LYS A 52 6.20 23.87 -5.59
CA LYS A 52 5.43 24.74 -6.46
C LYS A 52 5.36 24.10 -7.83
N THR A 53 4.14 23.88 -8.32
CA THR A 53 3.88 23.38 -9.66
C THR A 53 3.13 24.44 -10.44
N GLN A 54 3.54 24.65 -11.69
CA GLN A 54 2.81 25.48 -12.63
C GLN A 54 2.22 24.56 -13.68
N SER A 55 0.89 24.57 -13.81
CA SER A 55 0.27 23.83 -14.90
C SER A 55 0.60 24.52 -16.23
N CYS A 56 1.03 23.75 -17.22
CA CYS A 56 1.37 24.28 -18.53
C CYS A 56 0.14 24.97 -19.14
N GLY A 57 0.26 26.25 -19.48
CA GLY A 57 -0.82 27.06 -20.06
C GLY A 57 -1.66 27.87 -19.06
N THR A 58 -1.31 27.88 -17.76
CA THR A 58 -1.93 28.78 -16.76
C THR A 58 -0.85 29.54 -15.98
N GLU A 59 -1.07 30.84 -15.71
CA GLU A 59 -0.20 31.61 -14.79
C GLU A 59 -0.39 31.23 -13.31
N GLN A 60 -1.34 30.35 -13.00
CA GLN A 60 -1.59 29.87 -11.65
C GLN A 60 -0.50 28.91 -11.18
N VAL A 61 0.22 29.34 -10.14
CA VAL A 61 1.16 28.50 -9.39
C VAL A 61 0.38 27.78 -8.29
N ALA A 62 0.29 26.45 -8.38
CA ALA A 62 -0.28 25.61 -7.34
C ALA A 62 0.82 25.11 -6.40
N THR A 63 0.48 24.93 -5.13
CA THR A 63 1.39 24.38 -4.13
C THR A 63 0.94 22.97 -3.79
N VAL A 64 1.79 21.99 -4.09
CA VAL A 64 1.52 20.56 -3.88
C VAL A 64 2.44 20.02 -2.81
N GLY A 65 1.87 19.34 -1.82
CA GLY A 65 2.62 18.64 -0.79
C GLY A 65 2.75 17.15 -1.11
N LEU A 66 3.86 16.55 -0.68
CA LEU A 66 4.10 15.11 -0.75
C LEU A 66 4.53 14.60 0.62
N TYR A 67 3.77 13.66 1.15
CA TYR A 67 4.16 12.85 2.29
C TYR A 67 4.72 11.52 1.82
N TRP A 68 5.78 11.05 2.49
CA TRP A 68 6.21 9.66 2.36
C TRP A 68 6.43 9.02 3.72
N ALA A 69 5.97 7.77 3.82
CA ALA A 69 6.04 6.96 5.02
C ALA A 69 6.74 5.64 4.68
N ARG A 70 7.78 5.29 5.44
CA ARG A 70 8.36 3.95 5.37
C ARG A 70 7.56 3.03 6.27
N VAL A 71 7.11 1.91 5.75
CA VAL A 71 6.29 0.93 6.47
C VAL A 71 7.00 -0.40 6.45
N ARG A 72 6.98 -1.12 7.58
CA ARG A 72 7.44 -2.50 7.70
C ARG A 72 6.26 -3.41 8.00
N VAL A 73 6.18 -4.51 7.26
CA VAL A 73 5.24 -5.60 7.49
C VAL A 73 6.01 -6.80 8.03
N ARG A 74 5.47 -7.42 9.07
CA ARG A 74 5.99 -8.65 9.67
C ARG A 74 4.93 -9.72 9.56
N VAL A 75 5.33 -10.92 9.17
CA VAL A 75 4.49 -12.13 9.16
C VAL A 75 5.23 -13.20 9.95
N HIS A 76 4.51 -13.89 10.83
CA HIS A 76 5.08 -14.92 11.69
C HIS A 76 5.75 -16.03 10.87
N GLY A 77 7.05 -16.26 11.11
CA GLY A 77 7.83 -17.27 10.40
C GLY A 77 8.37 -16.81 9.04
N CYS A 78 8.31 -15.51 8.73
CA CYS A 78 8.75 -14.95 7.45
C CYS A 78 9.63 -13.72 7.70
N GLU A 79 10.56 -13.43 6.79
CA GLU A 79 11.37 -12.22 6.88
C GLU A 79 10.48 -10.97 6.75
N SER A 80 10.74 -9.95 7.57
CA SER A 80 10.02 -8.68 7.48
C SER A 80 10.30 -7.98 6.15
N ARG A 81 9.29 -7.33 5.57
CA ARG A 81 9.44 -6.56 4.34
C ARG A 81 9.11 -5.10 4.62
N SER A 82 9.91 -4.19 4.07
CA SER A 82 9.65 -2.76 4.18
C SER A 82 9.57 -2.12 2.81
N ASP A 83 8.68 -1.15 2.67
CA ASP A 83 8.55 -0.32 1.46
C ASP A 83 8.19 1.11 1.87
N VAL A 84 8.18 2.02 0.91
CA VAL A 84 7.81 3.42 1.10
C VAL A 84 6.51 3.70 0.37
N GLY A 85 5.53 4.22 1.09
CA GLY A 85 4.29 4.73 0.51
C GLY A 85 4.30 6.24 0.37
N CYS A 86 3.46 6.75 -0.53
CA CYS A 86 3.32 8.19 -0.76
C CYS A 86 1.87 8.65 -0.68
N GLY A 87 1.69 9.91 -0.27
CA GLY A 87 0.41 10.61 -0.23
C GLY A 87 0.58 12.03 -0.71
N VAL A 88 -0.33 12.50 -1.56
CA VAL A 88 -0.25 13.82 -2.19
C VAL A 88 -1.27 14.75 -1.55
N VAL A 89 -0.82 15.96 -1.23
CA VAL A 89 -1.64 17.08 -0.77
C VAL A 89 -1.92 17.96 -1.98
N ALA A 90 -3.14 17.90 -2.50
CA ALA A 90 -3.56 18.69 -3.66
C ALA A 90 -3.93 20.13 -3.26
N GLU A 91 -4.45 20.31 -2.04
CA GLU A 91 -4.91 21.59 -1.49
C GLU A 91 -4.31 21.78 -0.11
N GLN A 92 -3.89 22.99 0.25
CA GLN A 92 -3.22 23.29 1.53
C GLN A 92 -4.24 23.44 2.68
N THR A 93 -5.06 22.42 2.90
CA THR A 93 -6.07 22.34 3.96
C THR A 93 -5.71 21.23 4.96
N ALA A 94 -6.05 21.41 6.23
CA ALA A 94 -5.76 20.42 7.27
C ALA A 94 -6.27 19.00 6.92
N ASP A 95 -7.49 18.92 6.37
CA ASP A 95 -8.11 17.66 5.93
C ASP A 95 -7.33 16.98 4.79
N ALA A 96 -6.78 17.77 3.86
CA ALA A 96 -5.95 17.25 2.78
C ALA A 96 -4.60 16.72 3.30
N HIS A 97 -3.99 17.41 4.27
CA HIS A 97 -2.80 16.90 4.95
C HIS A 97 -3.10 15.59 5.70
N GLU A 98 -4.16 15.54 6.51
CA GLU A 98 -4.56 14.33 7.23
C GLU A 98 -4.79 13.15 6.27
N THR A 99 -5.51 13.40 5.17
CA THR A 99 -5.79 12.40 4.13
C THR A 99 -4.51 11.90 3.47
N ALA A 100 -3.57 12.80 3.15
CA ALA A 100 -2.31 12.44 2.52
C ALA A 100 -1.42 11.60 3.46
N ILE A 101 -1.39 11.92 4.75
CA ILE A 101 -0.67 11.14 5.78
C ILE A 101 -1.23 9.72 5.85
N LYS A 102 -2.55 9.57 5.99
CA LYS A 102 -3.23 8.26 6.02
C LYS A 102 -2.97 7.47 4.73
N THR A 103 -2.98 8.15 3.59
CA THR A 103 -2.71 7.57 2.27
C THR A 103 -1.28 7.04 2.19
N ALA A 104 -0.28 7.82 2.63
CA ALA A 104 1.13 7.41 2.59
C ALA A 104 1.38 6.12 3.40
N VAL A 105 0.82 6.02 4.60
CA VAL A 105 0.96 4.83 5.45
C VAL A 105 0.22 3.63 4.84
N THR A 106 -0.98 3.85 4.33
CA THR A 106 -1.77 2.79 3.67
C THR A 106 -1.06 2.28 2.42
N ASP A 107 -0.53 3.16 1.59
CA ASP A 107 0.23 2.79 0.39
C ASP A 107 1.50 2.00 0.74
N GLY A 108 2.25 2.44 1.75
CA GLY A 108 3.44 1.73 2.22
C GLY A 108 3.11 0.31 2.69
N THR A 109 1.99 0.15 3.41
CA THR A 109 1.49 -1.15 3.85
C THR A 109 1.17 -2.07 2.67
N LYS A 110 0.42 -1.56 1.68
CA LYS A 110 0.05 -2.33 0.47
C LYS A 110 1.30 -2.76 -0.32
N ARG A 111 2.29 -1.87 -0.44
CA ARG A 111 3.54 -2.13 -1.15
C ARG A 111 4.41 -3.16 -0.41
N ALA A 112 4.56 -3.01 0.90
CA ALA A 112 5.30 -3.97 1.73
C ALA A 112 4.65 -5.37 1.69
N LEU A 113 3.32 -5.47 1.75
CA LEU A 113 2.57 -6.73 1.60
C LEU A 113 2.78 -7.37 0.22
N ARG A 114 2.79 -6.58 -0.86
CA ARG A 114 3.09 -7.07 -2.22
C ARG A 114 4.49 -7.66 -2.34
N GLY A 115 5.45 -7.12 -1.59
CA GLY A 115 6.84 -7.58 -1.58
C GLY A 115 7.06 -8.90 -0.84
N LEU A 116 6.05 -9.44 -0.16
CA LEU A 116 6.12 -10.76 0.47
C LEU A 116 6.13 -11.87 -0.60
N PRO A 117 6.89 -12.95 -0.38
CA PRO A 117 6.86 -14.13 -1.24
C PRO A 117 5.56 -14.92 -0.99
N ILE A 118 4.40 -14.34 -1.31
CA ILE A 118 3.11 -15.00 -1.26
C ILE A 118 2.76 -15.59 -2.63
N THR A 119 2.53 -16.90 -2.66
CA THR A 119 2.01 -17.59 -3.85
C THR A 119 0.52 -17.32 -3.97
N TRP A 120 0.14 -16.34 -4.78
CA TRP A 120 -1.29 -16.09 -5.06
C TRP A 120 -1.96 -17.25 -5.81
N ASN A 121 -1.20 -18.04 -6.58
CA ASN A 121 -1.70 -19.17 -7.38
C ASN A 121 -0.84 -20.45 -7.30
N GLY A 122 -0.18 -20.72 -6.16
CA GLY A 122 0.34 -22.07 -5.87
C GLY A 122 1.68 -22.50 -6.50
N THR A 123 2.35 -21.69 -7.32
CA THR A 123 3.71 -22.01 -7.82
C THR A 123 4.72 -20.98 -7.33
N GLN A 124 5.57 -21.36 -6.36
CA GLN A 124 6.96 -20.86 -6.30
C GLN A 124 7.88 -21.97 -5.83
N VAL A 125 9.00 -22.05 -6.54
CA VAL A 125 10.20 -22.82 -6.21
C VAL A 125 10.71 -22.33 -4.86
N ALA A 126 10.84 -23.25 -3.90
CA ALA A 126 11.30 -22.94 -2.55
C ALA A 126 12.68 -22.27 -2.59
N ARG A 127 12.80 -21.10 -1.93
CA ARG A 127 14.09 -20.54 -1.54
C ARG A 127 14.24 -20.68 -0.02
N PRO A 128 15.46 -20.89 0.52
CA PRO A 128 15.70 -20.87 1.96
C PRO A 128 15.26 -19.52 2.52
N GLY A 129 14.40 -19.53 3.55
CA GLY A 129 13.78 -18.32 4.12
C GLY A 129 12.34 -18.02 3.64
N ALA A 130 11.76 -18.89 2.81
CA ALA A 130 10.35 -18.76 2.39
C ALA A 130 9.38 -18.95 3.57
N CYS A 131 8.36 -18.08 3.59
CA CYS A 131 7.23 -18.12 4.50
C CYS A 131 6.58 -19.52 4.49
N PRO A 132 6.25 -20.14 5.64
CA PRO A 132 5.63 -21.45 5.67
C PRO A 132 4.36 -21.45 4.83
N ARG A 133 4.19 -22.52 4.04
CA ARG A 133 3.06 -22.71 3.14
C ARG A 133 1.76 -22.61 3.97
N VAL A 134 0.90 -21.65 3.66
CA VAL A 134 -0.45 -21.59 4.24
C VAL A 134 -1.15 -22.89 3.87
N ALA A 135 -1.40 -23.76 4.86
CA ALA A 135 -2.05 -25.03 4.63
C ALA A 135 -3.46 -24.76 4.08
N LYS A 136 -3.75 -25.28 2.89
CA LYS A 136 -5.12 -25.39 2.38
C LYS A 136 -5.84 -26.42 3.25
N GLY A 137 -6.46 -26.00 4.35
CA GLY A 137 -7.15 -26.94 5.24
C GLY A 137 -7.65 -26.31 6.53
N SER A 138 -8.67 -25.46 6.45
CA SER A 138 -9.57 -25.14 7.56
C SER A 138 -10.79 -24.40 7.02
N LEU A 139 -11.53 -25.07 6.13
CA LEU A 139 -12.93 -24.75 5.87
C LEU A 139 -13.74 -25.89 6.50
N ARG A 140 -14.24 -25.63 7.71
CA ARG A 140 -15.52 -26.12 8.22
C ARG A 140 -16.21 -24.95 8.88
#